data_AF-A0A1H4GWI5-F1
#
_entry.id   AF-A0A1H4GWI5-F1
#
_cell.length_a   1.000
_cell.length_b   1.000
_cell.length_c   1.000
_cell.angle_alpha   90.00
_cell.angle_beta   90.00
_cell.angle_gamma   90.00
#
_symmetry.space_group_name_H-M   'P 1'
#
loop_
_entity.id
_entity.type
_entity.pdbx_description
1 polymer ?
#
loop_
_entity_poly.entity_id
_entity_poly.type
_entity_poly.pdbx_seq_one_letter_code
_entity_poly.pdbx_strand_id
1 'polypeptide(L)'
;MKSDVENNEWKAEAPYLASLPRQNPFLVPEHYFDTLPENIANSVYLNELKEVTPVAGFSVPDQYFSSLKDRIQAQTTAEDFAPEEVLSQLPPSPGFSIPDQYFQKLQSKILAQTVEEAPPPAKESKIVRLWHSGLLKYASAACFVLVATFGFYLNRQSYIPESTAAEIANEQMLYDIDEQDIIDHVEGNTADEPKDNATNAELETYILNNYSQNDLSSSI
;
A
#
# COMPACT_ATOMS: atom_id res chain seq x y z
N MET A 1 17.39 -29.79 -27.09
CA MET A 1 16.04 -29.84 -26.49
C MET A 1 16.06 -30.85 -25.34
N LYS A 2 16.48 -30.44 -24.14
CA LYS A 2 16.62 -31.32 -22.96
C LYS A 2 16.56 -30.53 -21.64
N SER A 3 15.85 -29.39 -21.63
CA SER A 3 15.85 -28.44 -20.50
C SER A 3 14.52 -28.36 -19.73
N ASP A 4 13.46 -29.03 -20.20
CA ASP A 4 12.12 -28.88 -19.62
C ASP A 4 11.72 -30.01 -18.66
N VAL A 5 12.59 -31.02 -18.46
CA VAL A 5 12.25 -32.24 -17.69
C VAL A 5 12.72 -32.18 -16.24
N GLU A 6 13.83 -31.49 -15.94
CA GLU A 6 14.41 -31.48 -14.58
C GLU A 6 13.69 -30.54 -13.59
N ASN A 7 12.80 -29.65 -14.05
CA ASN A 7 12.19 -28.62 -13.19
C ASN A 7 10.69 -28.84 -12.87
N ASN A 8 10.20 -30.08 -12.97
CA ASN A 8 8.79 -30.41 -12.71
C ASN A 8 8.59 -31.57 -11.73
N GLU A 9 9.64 -32.10 -11.09
CA GLU A 9 9.53 -33.21 -10.13
C GLU A 9 8.59 -32.87 -8.96
N TRP A 10 8.59 -31.61 -8.51
CA TRP A 10 7.68 -31.13 -7.46
C TRP A 10 6.20 -31.29 -7.81
N LYS A 11 5.83 -31.35 -9.10
CA LYS A 11 4.44 -31.58 -9.52
C LYS A 11 3.99 -33.02 -9.29
N ALA A 12 4.91 -33.97 -9.31
CA ALA A 12 4.64 -35.36 -8.98
C ALA A 12 4.59 -35.57 -7.46
N GLU A 13 5.41 -34.83 -6.71
CA GLU A 13 5.46 -34.88 -5.25
C GLU A 13 4.25 -34.18 -4.59
N ALA A 14 3.76 -33.10 -5.20
CA ALA A 14 2.64 -32.31 -4.70
C ALA A 14 1.55 -32.08 -5.78
N PRO A 15 0.85 -33.14 -6.23
CA PRO A 15 -0.14 -33.05 -7.31
C PRO A 15 -1.30 -32.12 -6.97
N TYR A 16 -1.65 -32.01 -5.68
CA TYR A 16 -2.64 -31.04 -5.19
C TYR A 16 -2.19 -29.59 -5.44
N LEU A 17 -0.97 -29.23 -5.05
CA LEU A 17 -0.44 -27.87 -5.25
C LEU A 17 -0.23 -27.56 -6.73
N ALA A 18 0.19 -28.55 -7.52
CA ALA A 18 0.32 -28.41 -8.97
C ALA A 18 -1.03 -28.22 -9.68
N SER A 19 -2.13 -28.72 -9.10
CA SER A 19 -3.48 -28.54 -9.62
C SER A 19 -4.10 -27.18 -9.29
N LEU A 20 -3.53 -26.44 -8.33
CA LEU A 20 -4.06 -25.13 -7.96
C LEU A 20 -3.78 -24.11 -9.06
N PRO A 21 -4.75 -23.24 -9.40
CA PRO A 21 -4.52 -22.15 -10.33
C PRO A 21 -3.43 -21.23 -9.78
N ARG A 22 -2.43 -20.87 -10.61
CA ARG A 22 -1.42 -19.85 -10.27
C ARG A 22 -2.07 -18.46 -10.32
N GLN A 23 -2.90 -18.19 -9.34
CA GLN A 23 -3.52 -16.90 -9.10
C GLN A 23 -3.11 -16.43 -7.72
N ASN A 24 -2.85 -15.13 -7.59
CA ASN A 24 -2.56 -14.54 -6.29
C ASN A 24 -3.86 -14.51 -5.47
N PRO A 25 -3.98 -15.26 -4.35
CA PRO A 25 -5.19 -15.25 -3.53
C PRO A 25 -5.25 -14.02 -2.62
N PHE A 26 -4.19 -13.24 -2.52
CA PHE A 26 -4.11 -12.07 -1.65
C PHE A 26 -4.74 -10.87 -2.35
N LEU A 27 -5.87 -10.43 -1.80
CA LEU A 27 -6.53 -9.20 -2.17
C LEU A 27 -6.08 -8.11 -1.19
N VAL A 28 -5.54 -7.02 -1.72
CA VAL A 28 -5.33 -5.82 -0.92
C VAL A 28 -6.57 -4.94 -1.01
N PRO A 29 -6.92 -4.20 0.06
CA PRO A 29 -7.97 -3.19 0.00
C PRO A 29 -7.72 -2.16 -1.10
N GLU A 30 -8.79 -1.55 -1.57
CA GLU A 30 -8.70 -0.40 -2.48
C GLU A 30 -7.85 0.71 -1.84
N HIS A 31 -6.98 1.34 -2.62
CA HIS A 31 -6.04 2.38 -2.17
C HIS A 31 -5.00 1.96 -1.11
N TYR A 32 -4.78 0.65 -0.92
CA TYR A 32 -3.75 0.17 0.01
C TYR A 32 -2.37 0.76 -0.30
N PHE A 33 -1.92 0.65 -1.55
CA PHE A 33 -0.61 1.16 -1.96
C PHE A 33 -0.57 2.68 -2.12
N ASP A 34 -1.71 3.32 -2.36
CA ASP A 34 -1.80 4.78 -2.46
C ASP A 34 -1.61 5.44 -1.08
N THR A 35 -2.17 4.82 -0.02
CA THR A 35 -2.09 5.31 1.37
C THR A 35 -0.87 4.78 2.13
N LEU A 36 -0.18 3.76 1.60
CA LEU A 36 0.95 3.11 2.26
C LEU A 36 2.10 4.08 2.61
N PRO A 37 2.55 4.99 1.72
CA PRO A 37 3.63 5.91 2.04
C PRO A 37 3.29 6.84 3.22
N GLU A 38 2.07 7.37 3.25
CA GLU A 38 1.58 8.23 4.32
C GLU A 38 1.47 7.45 5.64
N ASN A 39 0.93 6.24 5.59
CA ASN A 39 0.83 5.37 6.77
C ASN A 39 2.20 5.01 7.35
N ILE A 40 3.19 4.73 6.50
CA ILE A 40 4.56 4.46 6.93
C ILE A 40 5.16 5.71 7.58
N ALA A 41 5.06 6.88 6.93
CA ALA A 41 5.57 8.14 7.48
C ALA A 41 4.96 8.46 8.85
N ASN A 42 3.64 8.31 8.99
CA ASN A 42 2.92 8.48 10.26
C ASN A 42 3.40 7.49 11.32
N SER A 43 3.62 6.23 10.95
CA SER A 43 4.10 5.21 11.89
C SER A 43 5.51 5.49 12.41
N VAL A 44 6.40 5.96 11.55
CA VAL A 44 7.77 6.35 11.90
C VAL A 44 7.74 7.56 12.84
N TYR A 45 7.01 8.61 12.45
CA TYR A 45 6.84 9.82 13.26
C TYR A 45 6.28 9.52 14.66
N LEU A 46 5.27 8.66 14.76
CA LEU A 46 4.71 8.23 16.05
C LEU A 46 5.71 7.42 16.89
N ASN A 47 6.61 6.67 16.25
CA ASN A 47 7.63 5.93 16.95
C ASN A 47 8.72 6.86 17.49
N GLU A 48 9.18 7.82 16.69
CA GLU A 48 10.13 8.85 17.10
C GLU A 48 9.59 9.69 18.26
N LEU A 49 8.31 10.09 18.22
CA LEU A 49 7.65 10.80 19.31
C LEU A 49 7.64 10.01 20.63
N LYS A 50 7.51 8.68 20.57
CA LYS A 50 7.57 7.81 21.76
C LYS A 50 8.96 7.75 22.36
N GLU A 51 10.00 7.81 21.53
CA GLU A 51 11.39 7.80 21.99
C GLU A 51 11.81 9.17 22.57
N VAL A 52 11.34 10.26 21.97
CA VAL A 52 11.65 11.65 22.39
C VAL A 52 10.82 12.08 23.60
N THR A 53 9.66 11.46 23.85
CA THR A 53 8.81 11.77 25.01
C THR A 53 8.97 10.67 26.07
N PRO A 54 9.90 10.81 27.05
CA PRO A 54 10.16 9.78 28.06
C PRO A 54 9.02 9.60 29.09
N VAL A 55 7.94 10.39 28.98
CA VAL A 55 6.76 10.23 29.84
C VAL A 55 5.77 9.33 29.10
N ALA A 56 5.76 8.06 29.51
CA ALA A 56 4.74 7.10 29.12
C ALA A 56 3.35 7.64 29.52
N GLY A 57 2.65 8.25 28.57
CA GLY A 57 1.24 8.58 28.67
C GLY A 57 0.94 10.06 28.91
N PHE A 58 -0.28 10.43 28.52
CA PHE A 58 -0.91 11.68 28.86
C PHE A 58 -0.90 11.84 30.39
N SER A 59 0.00 12.69 30.90
CA SER A 59 -0.03 13.07 32.31
C SER A 59 -1.19 14.03 32.51
N VAL A 60 -2.09 13.69 33.43
CA VAL A 60 -3.12 14.64 33.84
C VAL A 60 -2.47 15.71 34.71
N PRO A 61 -2.86 16.99 34.57
CA PRO A 61 -2.39 18.04 35.46
C PRO A 61 -2.71 17.72 36.93
N ASP A 62 -1.89 18.24 37.83
CA ASP A 62 -2.16 18.18 39.26
C ASP A 62 -3.59 18.67 39.54
N GLN A 63 -4.32 17.95 40.39
CA GLN A 63 -5.70 18.25 40.78
C GLN A 63 -6.77 18.14 39.67
N TYR A 64 -6.47 17.56 38.50
CA TYR A 64 -7.48 17.29 37.45
C TYR A 64 -8.70 16.54 37.99
N PHE A 65 -8.50 15.42 38.68
CA PHE A 65 -9.61 14.61 39.18
C PHE A 65 -10.39 15.27 40.32
N SER A 66 -9.72 16.07 41.17
CA SER A 66 -10.38 16.82 42.24
C SER A 66 -11.26 17.92 41.66
N SER A 67 -10.72 18.74 40.75
CA SER A 67 -11.50 19.80 40.08
C SER A 67 -12.61 19.24 39.19
N LEU A 68 -12.39 18.10 38.53
CA LEU A 68 -13.42 17.40 37.76
C LEU A 68 -14.57 16.94 38.67
N LYS A 69 -14.25 16.34 39.82
CA LYS A 69 -15.24 15.92 40.80
C LYS A 69 -16.07 17.11 41.28
N ASP A 70 -15.41 18.20 41.65
CA ASP A 70 -16.08 19.40 42.15
C ASP A 70 -16.97 20.04 41.07
N ARG A 71 -16.52 20.03 39.80
CA ARG A 71 -17.32 20.51 38.66
C ARG A 71 -18.54 19.64 38.38
N ILE A 72 -18.40 18.31 38.41
CA ILE A 72 -19.52 17.38 38.24
C ILE A 72 -20.52 17.59 39.38
N GLN A 73 -20.05 17.67 40.62
CA GLN A 73 -20.92 17.93 41.77
C GLN A 73 -21.63 19.26 41.66
N ALA A 74 -20.91 20.33 41.30
CA ALA A 74 -21.48 21.64 41.04
C ALA A 74 -22.54 21.59 39.92
N GLN A 75 -22.31 20.90 38.80
CA GLN A 75 -23.33 20.75 37.75
C GLN A 75 -24.56 19.96 38.24
N THR A 76 -24.36 18.83 38.92
CA THR A 76 -25.49 18.04 39.45
C THR A 76 -26.30 18.74 40.55
N THR A 77 -25.74 19.79 41.16
CA THR A 77 -26.38 20.55 42.24
C THR A 77 -26.86 21.94 41.82
N ALA A 78 -26.25 22.51 40.77
CA ALA A 78 -26.55 23.85 40.26
C ALA A 78 -27.42 23.84 39.00
N GLU A 79 -27.44 22.75 38.23
CA GLU A 79 -28.48 22.54 37.21
C GLU A 79 -29.72 22.01 37.92
N ASP A 80 -30.77 22.84 38.00
CA ASP A 80 -32.22 22.62 37.76
C ASP A 80 -32.90 21.24 37.94
N PHE A 81 -32.19 20.21 38.39
CA PHE A 81 -32.73 19.02 39.01
C PHE A 81 -33.12 19.37 40.45
N ALA A 82 -34.07 20.28 40.61
CA ALA A 82 -34.98 20.14 41.73
C ALA A 82 -35.73 18.82 41.48
N PRO A 83 -35.41 17.73 42.20
CA PRO A 83 -36.08 16.46 41.96
C PRO A 83 -37.60 16.64 42.08
N GLU A 84 -38.07 17.56 42.92
CA GLU A 84 -39.50 17.78 43.14
C GLU A 84 -40.26 18.32 41.91
N GLU A 85 -39.70 19.28 41.16
CA GLU A 85 -40.42 19.94 40.06
C GLU A 85 -40.31 19.15 38.74
N VAL A 86 -39.17 18.51 38.50
CA VAL A 86 -38.96 17.65 37.33
C VAL A 86 -39.65 16.29 37.50
N LEU A 87 -39.62 15.68 38.71
CA LEU A 87 -40.36 14.43 38.96
C LEU A 87 -41.88 14.61 38.92
N SER A 88 -42.39 15.81 39.25
CA SER A 88 -43.82 16.13 39.16
C SER A 88 -44.31 16.27 37.72
N GLN A 89 -43.42 16.52 36.76
CA GLN A 89 -43.72 16.62 35.33
C GLN A 89 -43.51 15.30 34.58
N LEU A 90 -42.84 14.33 35.19
CA LEU A 90 -42.70 13.00 34.61
C LEU A 90 -44.02 12.23 34.76
N PRO A 91 -44.60 11.68 33.66
CA PRO A 91 -45.72 10.77 33.80
C PRO A 91 -45.28 9.58 34.67
N PRO A 92 -46.18 8.98 35.49
CA PRO A 92 -45.87 7.85 36.37
C PRO A 92 -45.51 6.54 35.63
N SER A 93 -45.20 6.63 34.34
CA SER A 93 -44.74 5.52 33.52
C SER A 93 -43.26 5.24 33.84
N PRO A 94 -42.85 3.97 34.00
CA PRO A 94 -41.43 3.64 33.99
C PRO A 94 -40.83 4.17 32.68
N GLY A 95 -39.82 5.04 32.78
CA GLY A 95 -39.23 5.74 31.63
C GLY A 95 -38.69 4.82 30.52
N PHE A 96 -38.45 3.55 30.85
CA PHE A 96 -38.15 2.50 29.91
C PHE A 96 -39.20 1.39 30.03
N SER A 97 -40.06 1.29 29.01
CA SER A 97 -40.95 0.14 28.84
C SER A 97 -40.57 -0.59 27.57
N ILE A 98 -40.59 -1.92 27.63
CA ILE A 98 -40.39 -2.75 26.44
C ILE A 98 -41.67 -2.79 25.61
N PRO A 99 -41.58 -2.90 24.27
CA PRO A 99 -42.75 -3.12 23.43
C PRO A 99 -43.47 -4.42 23.78
N ASP A 100 -44.79 -4.43 23.60
CA ASP A 100 -45.60 -5.64 23.77
C ASP A 100 -45.04 -6.80 22.93
N GLN A 101 -44.96 -7.97 23.57
CA GLN A 101 -44.48 -9.21 22.96
C GLN A 101 -43.03 -9.19 22.45
N TYR A 102 -42.18 -8.26 22.91
CA TYR A 102 -40.75 -8.20 22.55
C TYR A 102 -40.06 -9.56 22.65
N PHE A 103 -40.19 -10.24 23.80
CA PHE A 103 -39.53 -11.53 24.04
C PHE A 103 -40.09 -12.67 23.19
N GLN A 104 -41.39 -12.65 22.87
CA GLN A 104 -42.01 -13.66 22.00
C GLN A 104 -41.51 -13.50 20.55
N LYS A 105 -41.41 -12.25 20.06
CA LYS A 105 -40.82 -11.95 18.73
C LYS A 105 -39.35 -12.33 18.69
N LEU A 106 -38.59 -12.03 19.74
CA LEU A 106 -37.19 -12.40 19.86
C LEU A 106 -37.03 -13.94 19.83
N GLN A 107 -37.82 -14.66 20.61
CA GLN A 107 -37.81 -16.13 20.63
C GLN A 107 -38.14 -16.73 19.26
N SER A 108 -39.18 -16.24 18.59
CA SER A 108 -39.52 -16.71 17.23
C SER A 108 -38.41 -16.45 16.23
N LYS A 109 -37.71 -15.30 16.35
CA LYS A 109 -36.61 -14.92 15.46
C LYS A 109 -35.38 -15.82 15.67
N ILE A 110 -35.05 -16.11 16.93
CA ILE A 110 -33.97 -17.03 17.27
C ILE A 110 -34.28 -18.42 16.72
N LEU A 111 -35.48 -18.95 16.96
CA LEU A 111 -35.87 -20.28 16.46
C LEU A 111 -35.87 -20.37 14.93
N ALA A 112 -36.34 -19.33 14.23
CA ALA A 112 -36.26 -19.28 12.77
C ALA A 112 -34.80 -19.25 12.26
N GLN A 113 -33.87 -18.69 13.04
CA GLN A 113 -32.45 -18.64 12.66
C GLN A 113 -31.65 -19.87 13.11
N THR A 114 -32.12 -20.63 14.10
CA THR A 114 -31.36 -21.74 14.68
C THR A 114 -31.95 -23.13 14.40
N VAL A 115 -33.24 -23.22 14.07
CA VAL A 115 -33.93 -24.50 13.83
C VAL A 115 -34.22 -24.74 12.35
N GLU A 116 -34.38 -23.69 11.53
CA GLU A 116 -34.48 -23.81 10.07
C GLU A 116 -33.09 -23.91 9.42
N GLU A 117 -32.36 -24.97 9.75
CA GLU A 117 -31.44 -25.62 8.82
C GLU A 117 -32.26 -26.58 7.91
N ALA A 118 -33.35 -26.06 7.34
CA ALA A 118 -33.97 -26.65 6.17
C ALA A 118 -33.33 -25.94 4.97
N PRO A 119 -32.75 -26.69 4.01
CA PRO A 119 -32.04 -26.10 2.88
C PRO A 119 -32.98 -25.12 2.16
N PRO A 120 -32.49 -23.94 1.71
CA PRO A 120 -33.31 -22.99 0.97
C PRO A 120 -34.00 -23.72 -0.18
N PRO A 121 -35.29 -23.44 -0.48
CA PRO A 121 -35.98 -24.09 -1.58
C PRO A 121 -35.12 -23.90 -2.82
N ALA A 122 -34.66 -25.03 -3.37
CA ALA A 122 -33.72 -25.07 -4.48
C ALA A 122 -34.23 -24.13 -5.57
N LYS A 123 -33.61 -22.95 -5.64
CA LYS A 123 -33.89 -21.98 -6.68
C LYS A 123 -33.40 -22.63 -7.96
N GLU A 124 -34.33 -23.21 -8.72
CA GLU A 124 -34.04 -23.93 -9.95
C GLU A 124 -33.20 -23.02 -10.83
N SER A 125 -31.90 -23.33 -10.93
CA SER A 125 -30.99 -22.61 -11.78
C SER A 125 -31.38 -22.93 -13.21
N LYS A 126 -32.14 -22.03 -13.83
CA LYS A 126 -32.45 -22.16 -15.26
C LYS A 126 -31.13 -22.07 -16.03
N ILE A 127 -30.62 -23.23 -16.45
CA ILE A 127 -29.39 -23.35 -17.23
C ILE A 127 -29.67 -22.75 -18.62
N VAL A 128 -29.34 -21.47 -18.80
CA VAL A 128 -29.35 -20.84 -20.11
C VAL A 128 -28.02 -21.12 -20.81
N ARG A 129 -28.11 -21.75 -21.98
CA ARG A 129 -26.95 -22.03 -22.83
C ARG A 129 -26.43 -20.70 -23.38
N LEU A 130 -25.29 -20.25 -22.84
CA LEU A 130 -24.65 -18.96 -23.16
C LEU A 130 -24.11 -18.87 -24.60
N TRP A 131 -23.99 -20.00 -25.30
CA TRP A 131 -23.52 -20.06 -26.68
C TRP A 131 -24.69 -20.41 -27.61
N HIS A 132 -25.54 -19.42 -27.88
CA HIS A 132 -26.47 -19.47 -28.99
C HIS A 132 -26.02 -18.49 -30.08
N SER A 133 -26.31 -18.86 -31.33
CA SER A 133 -26.26 -18.06 -32.56
C SER A 133 -24.95 -18.09 -33.35
N GLY A 134 -25.12 -18.13 -34.68
CA GLY A 134 -24.10 -18.44 -35.70
C GLY A 134 -22.99 -17.42 -35.91
N LEU A 135 -22.66 -16.61 -34.90
CA LEU A 135 -21.58 -15.63 -34.92
C LEU A 135 -20.18 -16.25 -34.77
N LEU A 136 -20.08 -17.45 -34.19
CA LEU A 136 -18.83 -18.22 -34.12
C LEU A 136 -18.21 -18.51 -35.49
N LYS A 137 -18.99 -18.47 -36.57
CA LYS A 137 -18.49 -18.66 -37.95
C LYS A 137 -17.55 -17.54 -38.38
N TYR A 138 -17.71 -16.34 -37.84
CA TYR A 138 -16.91 -15.16 -38.19
C TYR A 138 -15.70 -14.95 -37.26
N ALA A 139 -15.66 -15.63 -36.11
CA ALA A 139 -14.54 -15.54 -35.18
C ALA A 139 -13.23 -16.01 -35.81
N SER A 140 -13.26 -17.10 -36.58
CA SER A 140 -12.07 -17.61 -37.27
C SER A 140 -11.54 -16.61 -38.31
N ALA A 141 -12.41 -15.96 -39.09
CA ALA A 141 -12.00 -14.97 -40.08
C ALA A 141 -11.39 -13.71 -39.44
N ALA A 142 -11.97 -13.22 -38.34
CA ALA A 142 -11.42 -12.07 -37.60
C ALA A 142 -10.02 -12.36 -37.05
N CYS A 143 -9.77 -13.57 -36.55
CA CYS A 143 -8.44 -13.96 -36.08
C CYS A 143 -7.40 -13.95 -37.21
N PHE A 144 -7.74 -14.40 -38.42
CA PHE A 144 -6.81 -14.35 -39.55
C PHE A 144 -6.47 -12.91 -39.95
N VAL A 145 -7.44 -12.00 -39.92
CA VAL A 145 -7.18 -10.56 -40.17
C VAL A 145 -6.24 -10.01 -39.11
N LEU A 146 -6.48 -10.29 -37.83
CA LEU A 146 -5.61 -9.83 -36.74
C LEU A 146 -4.19 -10.38 -36.88
N VAL A 147 -4.02 -11.67 -37.14
CA VAL A 147 -2.70 -12.30 -37.32
C VAL A 147 -1.96 -11.73 -38.54
N ALA A 148 -2.65 -11.51 -39.67
CA ALA A 148 -2.05 -10.92 -40.86
C ALA A 148 -1.61 -9.47 -40.61
N THR A 149 -2.46 -8.66 -39.96
CA THR A 149 -2.12 -7.28 -39.62
C THR A 149 -0.97 -7.19 -38.61
N PHE A 150 -0.96 -8.06 -37.61
CA PHE A 150 0.11 -8.13 -36.60
C PHE A 150 1.43 -8.63 -37.20
N GLY A 151 1.38 -9.62 -38.08
CA GLY A 151 2.55 -10.10 -38.82
C GLY A 151 3.16 -9.01 -39.71
N PHE A 152 2.34 -8.21 -40.39
CA PHE A 152 2.80 -7.05 -41.17
C PHE A 152 3.41 -5.95 -40.28
N TYR A 153 2.81 -5.71 -39.10
CA TYR A 153 3.31 -4.74 -38.13
C TYR A 153 4.69 -5.12 -37.58
N LEU A 154 4.89 -6.38 -37.19
CA LEU A 154 6.20 -6.87 -36.73
C LEU A 154 7.25 -6.85 -37.84
N ASN A 155 6.89 -7.15 -39.08
CA ASN A 155 7.81 -7.08 -40.22
C ASN A 155 8.32 -5.65 -40.49
N ARG A 156 7.49 -4.63 -40.23
CA ARG A 156 7.92 -3.22 -40.28
C ARG A 156 8.89 -2.83 -39.17
N GLN A 157 8.86 -3.52 -38.03
CA GLN A 157 9.71 -3.20 -36.88
C GLN A 157 11.12 -3.83 -36.97
N SER A 158 11.35 -4.78 -37.89
CA SER A 158 12.65 -5.43 -38.07
C SER A 158 13.65 -4.69 -38.98
N TYR A 159 13.39 -3.42 -39.35
CA TYR A 159 14.44 -2.57 -39.91
C TYR A 159 15.31 -2.04 -38.77
N ILE A 160 16.40 -2.76 -38.46
CA ILE A 160 17.45 -2.28 -37.55
C ILE A 160 18.27 -1.25 -38.35
N PRO A 161 18.27 0.04 -37.99
CA PRO A 161 19.15 1.01 -38.61
C PRO A 161 20.60 0.67 -38.25
N GLU A 162 21.49 0.68 -39.24
CA GLU A 162 22.92 0.33 -39.15
C GLU A 162 23.65 1.05 -37.99
N SER A 163 23.13 2.20 -37.53
CA SER A 163 23.64 2.96 -36.40
C SER A 163 23.61 2.19 -35.07
N THR A 164 22.56 1.40 -34.79
CA THR A 164 22.45 0.70 -33.49
C THR A 164 23.37 -0.51 -33.41
N ALA A 165 23.72 -1.14 -34.54
CA ALA A 165 24.69 -2.24 -34.58
C ALA A 165 26.12 -1.76 -34.32
N ALA A 166 26.48 -0.57 -34.83
CA ALA A 166 27.77 0.07 -34.58
C ALA A 166 27.91 0.56 -33.13
N GLU A 167 26.80 0.96 -32.50
CA GLU A 167 26.77 1.39 -31.10
C GLU A 167 26.93 0.20 -30.14
N ILE A 168 26.25 -0.94 -30.40
CA ILE A 168 26.42 -2.19 -29.63
C ILE A 168 27.86 -2.73 -29.76
N ALA A 169 28.50 -2.60 -30.93
CA ALA A 169 29.90 -2.98 -31.12
C ALA A 169 30.88 -2.07 -30.35
N ASN A 170 30.55 -0.78 -30.19
CA ASN A 170 31.34 0.13 -29.36
C ASN A 170 31.18 -0.17 -27.87
N GLU A 171 29.96 -0.44 -27.41
CA GLU A 171 29.72 -0.79 -26.00
C GLU A 171 30.45 -2.09 -25.60
N GLN A 172 30.54 -3.06 -26.52
CA GLN A 172 31.26 -4.31 -26.25
C GLN A 172 32.79 -4.13 -26.18
N MET A 173 33.35 -3.13 -26.87
CA MET A 173 34.77 -2.75 -26.75
C MET A 173 35.08 -2.02 -25.44
N LEU A 174 34.10 -1.38 -24.81
CA LEU A 174 34.26 -0.69 -23.53
C LEU A 174 34.37 -1.65 -22.33
N TYR A 175 33.84 -2.87 -22.47
CA TYR A 175 33.87 -3.89 -21.41
C TYR A 175 35.18 -4.68 -21.33
N ASP A 176 35.99 -4.66 -22.38
CA ASP A 176 37.24 -5.43 -22.49
C ASP A 176 38.48 -4.60 -22.10
N ILE A 177 38.27 -3.49 -21.38
CA ILE A 177 39.37 -2.67 -20.83
C ILE A 177 39.87 -3.34 -19.55
N ASP A 178 41.12 -3.81 -19.57
CA ASP A 178 41.75 -4.46 -18.43
C ASP A 178 42.05 -3.47 -17.30
N GLU A 179 42.00 -3.93 -16.05
CA GLU A 179 42.23 -3.07 -14.87
C GLU A 179 43.64 -2.44 -14.87
N GLN A 180 44.62 -3.11 -15.48
CA GLN A 180 46.00 -2.64 -15.61
C GLN A 180 46.10 -1.47 -16.60
N ASP A 181 45.32 -1.48 -17.69
CA ASP A 181 45.30 -0.38 -18.67
C ASP A 181 44.66 0.89 -18.07
N ILE A 182 43.67 0.73 -17.18
CA ILE A 182 43.08 1.83 -16.43
C ILE A 182 44.09 2.42 -15.45
N ILE A 183 44.84 1.56 -14.74
CA ILE A 183 45.88 1.98 -13.79
C ILE A 183 47.01 2.69 -14.52
N ASP A 184 47.53 2.15 -15.62
CA ASP A 184 48.58 2.75 -16.43
C ASP A 184 48.15 4.09 -17.03
N HIS A 185 46.88 4.24 -17.44
CA HIS A 185 46.35 5.50 -17.94
C HIS A 185 46.17 6.55 -16.83
N VAL A 186 45.80 6.12 -15.63
CA VAL A 186 45.71 6.99 -14.45
C VAL A 186 47.10 7.41 -13.97
N GLU A 187 48.06 6.49 -13.86
CA GLU A 187 49.45 6.78 -13.50
C GLU A 187 50.15 7.64 -14.56
N GLY A 188 49.92 7.37 -15.85
CA GLY A 188 50.45 8.17 -16.96
C GLY A 188 49.97 9.63 -16.97
N ASN A 189 48.77 9.90 -16.44
CA ASN A 189 48.23 11.24 -16.26
C ASN A 189 48.58 11.89 -14.91
N THR A 190 49.27 11.21 -14.00
CA THR A 190 49.78 11.84 -12.75
C THR A 190 51.02 12.72 -12.96
N ALA A 191 51.46 12.91 -14.22
CA ALA A 191 52.55 13.81 -14.56
C ALA A 191 52.12 15.19 -15.12
N ASP A 192 50.83 15.51 -15.20
CA ASP A 192 50.38 16.89 -15.43
C ASP A 192 49.02 17.13 -14.75
N GLU A 193 49.00 17.97 -13.72
CA GLU A 193 47.79 18.43 -13.07
C GLU A 193 46.82 19.10 -14.05
N PRO A 194 45.54 18.69 -14.12
CA PRO A 194 44.49 19.57 -14.55
C PRO A 194 44.22 20.56 -13.41
N LYS A 195 44.63 21.81 -13.63
CA LYS A 195 44.29 22.98 -12.82
C LYS A 195 42.79 23.07 -12.57
N ASP A 196 42.36 22.72 -11.36
CA ASP A 196 41.15 23.28 -10.78
C ASP A 196 41.45 24.73 -10.39
N ASN A 197 40.99 25.65 -11.23
CA ASN A 197 41.16 27.09 -11.08
C ASN A 197 40.12 27.66 -10.10
N ALA A 198 40.16 27.26 -8.84
CA ALA A 198 39.61 28.09 -7.77
C ALA A 198 40.78 28.48 -6.87
N THR A 199 41.17 29.75 -6.93
CA THR A 199 42.22 30.24 -6.02
C THR A 199 41.72 30.13 -4.59
N ASN A 200 42.59 29.80 -3.62
CA ASN A 200 42.19 29.68 -2.21
C ASN A 200 41.46 30.93 -1.68
N ALA A 201 41.76 32.11 -2.24
CA ALA A 201 41.04 33.36 -1.94
C ALA A 201 39.58 33.37 -2.40
N GLU A 202 39.26 32.70 -3.50
CA GLU A 202 37.91 32.56 -4.05
C GLU A 202 37.07 31.60 -3.21
N LEU A 203 37.68 30.53 -2.72
CA LEU A 203 37.06 29.59 -1.78
C LEU A 203 36.79 30.24 -0.42
N GLU A 204 37.74 31.00 0.12
CA GLU A 204 37.53 31.76 1.36
C GLU A 204 36.39 32.79 1.23
N THR A 205 36.31 33.48 0.08
CA THR A 205 35.25 34.46 -0.19
C THR A 205 33.88 33.79 -0.33
N TYR A 206 33.81 32.63 -0.98
CA TYR A 206 32.56 31.87 -1.14
C TYR A 206 32.03 31.37 0.20
N ILE A 207 32.92 30.91 1.08
CA ILE A 207 32.55 30.44 2.42
C ILE A 207 32.04 31.60 3.28
N LEU A 208 32.70 32.75 3.25
CA LEU A 208 32.29 33.93 4.01
C LEU A 208 30.95 34.55 3.54
N ASN A 209 30.62 34.43 2.25
CA ASN A 209 29.38 34.98 1.70
C ASN A 209 28.17 34.05 1.87
N ASN A 210 28.38 32.74 1.92
CA ASN A 210 27.28 31.77 1.98
C ASN A 210 27.06 31.16 3.37
N TYR A 211 27.99 31.32 4.30
CA TYR A 211 27.88 30.79 5.67
C TYR A 211 28.13 31.88 6.70
N SER A 212 27.23 31.99 7.69
CA SER A 212 27.41 32.91 8.82
C SER A 212 28.38 32.31 9.84
N GLN A 213 29.10 33.15 10.59
CA GLN A 213 30.00 32.69 11.67
C GLN A 213 29.29 31.81 12.71
N ASN A 214 27.98 32.01 12.90
CA ASN A 214 27.16 31.18 13.79
C ASN A 214 26.90 29.78 13.23
N ASP A 215 26.82 29.61 11.90
CA ASP A 215 26.59 28.29 11.29
C ASP A 215 27.84 27.42 11.43
N LEU A 216 29.02 28.01 11.19
CA LEU A 216 30.32 27.34 11.31
C LEU A 216 30.67 26.91 12.74
N SER A 217 30.12 27.58 13.76
CA SER A 217 30.36 27.27 15.17
C SER A 217 29.29 26.37 15.80
N SER A 218 28.17 26.15 15.11
CA SER A 218 27.10 25.22 15.53
C SER A 218 27.32 23.77 15.09
N SER A 219 28.34 23.52 14.25
CA SER A 219 28.66 22.18 13.71
C SER A 219 29.92 21.55 14.31
N ILE A 220 30.33 21.98 15.51
CA ILE A 220 31.36 21.31 16.36
C ILE A 220 30.75 20.89 17.68
#